data_AF-A0A971J7I2-F1
#
_entry.id   AF-A0A971J7I2-F1
#
_cell.length_a   1.000
_cell.length_b   1.000
_cell.length_c   1.000
_cell.angle_alpha   90.00
_cell.angle_beta   90.00
_cell.angle_gamma   90.00
#
_symmetry.space_group_name_H-M   'P 1'
#
loop_
_entity.id
_entity.type
_entity.pdbx_description
1 polymer ?
#
loop_
_entity_poly.entity_id
_entity_poly.type
_entity_poly.pdbx_seq_one_letter_code
_entity_poly.pdbx_strand_id
1 'polypeptide(L)'
;MNNDQFHTVRGYQLMEQSKRLLTPAMEDYLEMIYRYSLQEGYIRINKLAEQLNVKASSASRMAQRLGELSMLKYEKYGIITLTEKGKQIGKFLLTRHTIIENFLRTIGSGDNLYETELIEHNISLETLRNINLLNRFLEENPEIMDKFNEYRAIHSGNVDSFP
;
A
#
# COMPACT_ATOMS: atom_id res chain seq x y z
N MET A 1 7.68 33.91 -1.28
CA MET A 1 6.97 33.62 -2.55
C MET A 1 7.24 32.17 -2.85
N ASN A 2 6.28 31.28 -2.54
CA ASN A 2 6.38 29.87 -2.91
C ASN A 2 6.28 29.80 -4.43
N ASN A 3 7.37 29.41 -5.08
CA ASN A 3 7.35 29.10 -6.49
C ASN A 3 6.92 27.64 -6.60
N ASP A 4 5.66 27.36 -6.28
CA ASP A 4 5.06 26.03 -6.44
C ASP A 4 4.86 25.80 -7.93
N GLN A 5 5.96 25.46 -8.59
CA GLN A 5 5.97 25.13 -10.01
C GLN A 5 5.18 23.82 -10.18
N PHE A 6 4.14 23.88 -10.99
CA PHE A 6 3.37 22.69 -11.34
C PHE A 6 4.26 21.71 -12.10
N HIS A 7 4.26 20.44 -11.68
CA HIS A 7 4.92 19.35 -12.37
C HIS A 7 3.91 18.31 -12.86
N THR A 8 4.25 17.59 -13.93
CA THR A 8 3.46 16.42 -14.33
C THR A 8 3.56 15.35 -13.23
N VAL A 9 2.63 14.39 -13.21
CA VAL A 9 2.69 13.22 -12.32
C VAL A 9 4.06 12.54 -12.40
N ARG A 10 4.58 12.38 -13.61
CA ARG A 10 5.92 11.82 -13.84
C ARG A 10 7.03 12.69 -13.22
N GLY A 11 6.90 14.00 -13.29
CA GLY A 11 7.82 14.95 -12.66
C GLY A 11 7.86 14.75 -11.13
N TYR A 12 6.71 14.71 -10.47
CA TYR A 12 6.63 14.44 -9.03
C TYR A 12 7.21 13.05 -8.67
N GLN A 13 6.90 12.02 -9.46
CA GLN A 13 7.43 10.68 -9.24
C GLN A 13 8.96 10.63 -9.31
N LEU A 14 9.58 11.32 -10.27
CA LEU A 14 11.05 11.35 -10.41
C LEU A 14 11.70 12.06 -9.21
N MET A 15 11.10 13.16 -8.74
CA MET A 15 11.57 13.86 -7.55
C MET A 15 11.48 12.98 -6.30
N GLU A 16 10.36 12.27 -6.12
CA GLU A 16 10.18 11.31 -5.02
C GLU A 16 11.11 10.10 -5.12
N GLN A 17 11.28 9.53 -6.31
CA GLN A 17 12.16 8.36 -6.54
C GLN A 17 13.60 8.63 -6.11
N SER A 18 14.12 9.83 -6.36
CA SER A 18 15.48 10.20 -5.93
C SER A 18 15.65 10.29 -4.41
N LYS A 19 14.55 10.46 -3.66
CA LYS A 19 14.55 10.61 -2.20
C LYS A 19 14.22 9.30 -1.47
N ARG A 20 13.57 8.35 -2.14
CA ARG A 20 13.12 7.10 -1.52
C ARG A 20 14.20 6.03 -1.54
N LEU A 21 14.37 5.37 -0.39
CA LEU A 21 15.24 4.19 -0.28
C LEU A 21 14.62 2.96 -0.97
N LEU A 22 13.29 2.85 -0.95
CA LEU A 22 12.54 1.74 -1.52
C LEU A 22 11.67 2.22 -2.67
N THR A 23 11.68 1.49 -3.78
CA THR A 23 10.72 1.71 -4.87
C THR A 23 9.36 1.11 -4.49
N PRO A 24 8.24 1.53 -5.12
CA PRO A 24 6.94 0.89 -4.91
C PRO A 24 6.99 -0.63 -5.05
N ALA A 25 7.60 -1.13 -6.13
CA ALA A 25 7.81 -2.56 -6.32
C ALA A 25 8.63 -3.26 -5.22
N MET A 26 9.53 -2.55 -4.53
CA MET A 26 10.23 -3.11 -3.35
C MET A 26 9.33 -3.16 -2.12
N GLU A 27 8.46 -2.16 -1.97
CA GLU A 27 7.43 -2.11 -0.92
C GLU A 27 6.47 -3.30 -1.07
N ASP A 28 5.91 -3.53 -2.26
CA ASP A 28 4.96 -4.63 -2.53
C ASP A 28 5.54 -5.99 -2.13
N TYR A 29 6.82 -6.21 -2.42
CA TYR A 29 7.52 -7.42 -2.03
C TYR A 29 7.64 -7.55 -0.51
N LEU A 30 8.06 -6.49 0.18
CA LEU A 30 8.20 -6.53 1.64
C LEU A 30 6.86 -6.73 2.33
N GLU A 31 5.82 -6.08 1.83
CA GLU A 31 4.47 -6.25 2.34
C GLU A 31 3.99 -7.70 2.16
N MET A 32 4.11 -8.25 0.95
CA MET A 32 3.68 -9.62 0.67
C MET A 32 4.46 -10.64 1.52
N ILE A 33 5.77 -10.48 1.64
CA ILE A 33 6.58 -11.33 2.54
C ILE A 33 6.10 -11.18 3.98
N TYR A 34 5.79 -9.96 4.44
CA TYR A 34 5.30 -9.72 5.79
C TYR A 34 3.95 -10.40 6.05
N ARG A 35 2.99 -10.27 5.14
CA ARG A 35 1.68 -10.95 5.21
C ARG A 35 1.84 -12.45 5.43
N TYR A 36 2.72 -13.11 4.68
CA TYR A 36 3.01 -14.54 4.84
C TYR A 36 3.81 -14.87 6.11
N SER A 37 4.71 -13.97 6.53
CA SER A 37 5.49 -14.16 7.76
C SER A 37 4.64 -14.22 9.03
N LEU A 38 3.44 -13.61 9.02
CA LEU A 38 2.50 -13.67 10.14
C LEU A 38 1.89 -15.07 10.33
N GLN A 39 1.85 -15.88 9.27
CA GLN A 39 1.27 -17.23 9.30
C GLN A 39 2.35 -18.28 9.53
N GLU A 40 3.40 -18.26 8.70
CA GLU A 40 4.39 -19.35 8.61
C GLU A 40 5.80 -18.92 9.07
N GLY A 41 6.02 -17.63 9.32
CA GLY A 41 7.34 -17.07 9.63
C GLY A 41 8.28 -16.91 8.43
N TYR A 42 7.93 -17.48 7.27
CA TYR A 42 8.71 -17.42 6.02
C TYR A 42 7.81 -17.47 4.78
N ILE A 43 8.38 -17.17 3.60
CA ILE A 43 7.75 -17.43 2.30
C ILE A 43 8.76 -18.08 1.34
N ARG A 44 8.32 -18.96 0.45
CA ARG A 44 9.16 -19.50 -0.62
C ARG A 44 9.15 -18.59 -1.84
N ILE A 45 10.28 -18.47 -2.52
CA ILE A 45 10.44 -17.59 -3.70
C ILE A 45 9.41 -17.85 -4.81
N ASN A 46 9.07 -19.12 -5.07
CA ASN A 46 8.07 -19.48 -6.08
C ASN A 46 6.67 -19.02 -5.67
N LYS A 47 6.34 -19.13 -4.37
CA LYS A 47 5.06 -18.65 -3.85
C LYS A 47 4.99 -17.13 -3.89
N LEU A 48 6.08 -16.45 -3.53
CA LEU A 48 6.17 -14.99 -3.63
C LEU A 48 5.96 -14.51 -5.07
N ALA A 49 6.59 -15.19 -6.04
CA ALA A 49 6.43 -14.87 -7.45
C ALA A 49 4.98 -15.07 -7.94
N GLU A 50 4.33 -16.16 -7.53
CA GLU A 50 2.93 -16.46 -7.81
C GLU A 50 1.99 -15.38 -7.23
N GLN A 51 2.17 -15.03 -5.96
CA GLN A 51 1.30 -14.05 -5.27
C GLN A 51 1.41 -12.64 -5.83
N LEU A 52 2.59 -12.25 -6.31
CA LEU A 52 2.82 -10.95 -6.94
C LEU A 52 2.61 -10.98 -8.46
N ASN A 53 2.19 -12.12 -9.02
CA ASN A 53 1.98 -12.31 -10.45
C ASN A 53 3.20 -11.90 -11.32
N VAL A 54 4.39 -12.34 -10.90
CA VAL A 54 5.67 -12.03 -11.55
C VAL A 54 6.46 -13.30 -11.86
N LYS A 55 7.41 -13.20 -12.79
CA LYS A 55 8.33 -14.30 -13.09
C LYS A 55 9.22 -14.60 -11.87
N ALA A 56 9.48 -15.88 -11.59
CA ALA A 56 10.39 -16.31 -10.52
C ALA A 56 11.78 -15.68 -10.61
N SER A 57 12.29 -15.44 -11.82
CA SER A 57 13.57 -14.75 -12.04
C SER A 57 13.53 -13.26 -11.65
N SER A 58 12.40 -12.59 -11.85
CA SER A 58 12.18 -11.22 -11.35
C SER A 58 12.10 -11.20 -9.84
N ALA A 59 11.36 -12.15 -9.25
CA ALA A 59 11.26 -12.25 -7.80
C ALA A 59 12.62 -12.51 -7.15
N SER A 60 13.43 -13.39 -7.73
CA SER A 60 14.78 -13.71 -7.21
C SER A 60 15.68 -12.49 -7.22
N ARG A 61 15.67 -11.71 -8.33
CA ARG A 61 16.44 -10.46 -8.42
C ARG A 61 15.97 -9.42 -7.39
N MET A 62 14.66 -9.30 -7.18
CA MET A 62 14.12 -8.36 -6.20
C MET A 62 14.48 -8.79 -4.77
N ALA A 63 14.37 -10.08 -4.46
CA ALA A 63 14.76 -10.62 -3.16
C ALA A 63 16.25 -10.37 -2.87
N GLN A 64 17.12 -10.56 -3.87
CA GLN A 64 18.55 -10.25 -3.74
C GLN A 64 18.79 -8.77 -3.40
N ARG A 65 18.15 -7.83 -4.12
CA ARG A 65 18.25 -6.39 -3.85
C ARG A 65 17.76 -6.01 -2.46
N LEU A 66 16.64 -6.58 -2.02
CA LEU A 66 16.12 -6.37 -0.67
C LEU A 66 17.05 -6.98 0.40
N GLY A 67 17.74 -8.07 0.09
CA GLY A 67 18.80 -8.65 0.91
C GLY A 67 20.01 -7.73 1.06
N GLU A 68 20.46 -7.10 -0.03
CA GLU A 68 21.54 -6.09 -0.01
C GLU A 68 21.18 -4.89 0.87
N LEU A 69 19.89 -4.50 0.92
CA LEU A 69 19.37 -3.46 1.81
C LEU A 69 19.12 -3.93 3.26
N SER A 70 19.50 -5.17 3.58
CA SER A 70 19.30 -5.82 4.89
C SER A 70 17.83 -5.90 5.33
N MET A 71 16.90 -5.98 4.38
CA MET A 71 15.46 -6.09 4.68
C MET A 71 15.01 -7.54 4.83
N LEU A 72 15.67 -8.48 4.16
CA LEU A 72 15.34 -9.90 4.23
C LEU A 72 16.59 -10.76 4.21
N LYS A 73 16.43 -12.04 4.54
CA LYS A 73 17.41 -13.09 4.36
C LYS A 73 16.90 -14.06 3.30
N TYR A 74 17.78 -14.41 2.37
CA TYR A 74 17.53 -15.42 1.36
C TYR A 74 18.33 -16.68 1.70
N GLU A 75 17.63 -17.74 2.08
CA GLU A 75 18.22 -18.98 2.56
C GLU A 75 18.22 -20.07 1.47
N LYS A 76 18.84 -21.22 1.77
CA LYS A 76 18.80 -22.39 0.88
C LYS A 76 17.35 -22.81 0.59
N TYR A 77 17.16 -23.46 -0.55
CA TYR A 77 15.84 -23.91 -1.02
C TYR A 77 14.84 -22.78 -1.33
N GLY A 78 15.31 -21.54 -1.45
CA GLY A 78 14.47 -20.39 -1.82
C GLY A 78 13.55 -19.92 -0.70
N ILE A 79 13.94 -20.16 0.55
CA ILE A 79 13.22 -19.65 1.73
C ILE A 79 13.62 -18.19 1.96
N ILE A 80 12.62 -17.34 2.17
CA ILE A 80 12.78 -15.91 2.45
C ILE A 80 12.20 -15.62 3.82
N THR A 81 12.99 -14.96 4.66
CA THR A 81 12.58 -14.48 5.98
C THR A 81 12.90 -12.98 6.11
N LEU A 82 12.05 -12.23 6.80
CA LEU A 82 12.32 -10.81 7.06
C LEU A 82 13.34 -10.65 8.18
N THR A 83 14.25 -9.68 8.02
CA THR A 83 15.03 -9.17 9.16
C THR A 83 14.13 -8.34 10.06
N GLU A 84 14.60 -7.95 11.24
CA GLU A 84 13.83 -7.08 12.14
C GLU A 84 13.47 -5.74 11.47
N LYS A 85 14.41 -5.14 10.73
CA LYS A 85 14.18 -3.95 9.92
C LYS A 85 13.11 -4.18 8.85
N GLY A 86 13.19 -5.32 8.14
CA GLY A 86 12.19 -5.68 7.14
C GLY A 86 10.80 -5.92 7.74
N LYS A 87 10.70 -6.51 8.93
CA LYS A 87 9.43 -6.70 9.65
C LYS A 87 8.80 -5.37 10.02
N GLN A 88 9.58 -4.42 10.54
CA GLN A 88 9.07 -3.10 10.89
C GLN A 88 8.50 -2.36 9.67
N ILE A 89 9.22 -2.39 8.55
CA ILE A 89 8.77 -1.77 7.30
C ILE A 89 7.55 -2.52 6.75
N GLY A 90 7.61 -3.85 6.64
CA GLY A 90 6.51 -4.67 6.13
C GLY A 90 5.22 -4.50 6.96
N LYS A 91 5.33 -4.37 8.29
CA LYS A 91 4.21 -4.03 9.16
C LYS A 91 3.62 -2.67 8.83
N PHE A 92 4.46 -1.67 8.64
CA PHE A 92 4.02 -0.32 8.28
C PHE A 92 3.31 -0.32 6.91
N LEU A 93 3.85 -1.02 5.91
CA LEU A 93 3.24 -1.14 4.58
C LEU A 93 1.86 -1.79 4.65
N LEU A 94 1.74 -2.93 5.33
CA LEU A 94 0.43 -3.57 5.56
C LEU A 94 -0.55 -2.65 6.31
N THR A 95 -0.06 -1.87 7.27
CA THR A 95 -0.89 -0.90 8.00
C THR A 95 -1.38 0.21 7.08
N ARG A 96 -0.51 0.73 6.21
CA ARG A 96 -0.84 1.74 5.21
C ARG A 96 -1.91 1.22 4.25
N HIS A 97 -1.71 0.04 3.69
CA HIS A 97 -2.68 -0.65 2.85
C HIS A 97 -4.05 -0.72 3.54
N THR A 98 -4.09 -1.24 4.77
CA THR A 98 -5.34 -1.43 5.53
C THR A 98 -6.07 -0.10 5.79
N ILE A 99 -5.34 0.98 6.11
CA ILE A 99 -5.95 2.30 6.33
C ILE A 99 -6.62 2.81 5.05
N ILE A 100 -5.95 2.68 3.91
CA ILE A 100 -6.47 3.15 2.62
C ILE A 100 -7.62 2.28 2.14
N GLU A 101 -7.50 0.96 2.25
CA GLU A 101 -8.57 0.03 1.91
C GLU A 101 -9.83 0.31 2.74
N ASN A 102 -9.68 0.51 4.05
CA ASN A 102 -10.81 0.85 4.93
C ASN A 102 -11.46 2.17 4.54
N PHE A 103 -10.66 3.18 4.18
CA PHE A 103 -11.17 4.47 3.74
C PHE A 103 -11.97 4.34 2.45
N LEU A 104 -11.41 3.68 1.42
CA LEU A 104 -12.07 3.47 0.14
C LEU A 104 -13.38 2.67 0.28
N ARG A 105 -13.35 1.63 1.12
CA ARG A 105 -14.53 0.84 1.46
C ARG A 105 -15.60 1.69 2.15
N THR A 106 -15.19 2.57 3.06
CA THR A 106 -16.10 3.46 3.80
C THR A 106 -16.80 4.43 2.85
N ILE A 107 -16.06 5.08 1.95
CA ILE A 107 -16.67 6.02 0.99
C ILE A 107 -17.48 5.31 -0.11
N GLY A 108 -17.31 3.99 -0.26
CA GLY A 108 -18.10 3.14 -1.16
C GLY A 108 -17.46 2.92 -2.53
N SER A 109 -16.13 2.85 -2.60
CA SER A 109 -15.46 2.45 -3.83
C SER A 109 -15.76 0.98 -4.18
N GLY A 110 -15.83 0.72 -5.49
CA GLY A 110 -16.18 -0.58 -6.06
C GLY A 110 -15.02 -1.58 -6.07
N ASP A 111 -13.82 -1.15 -6.51
CA ASP A 111 -12.62 -1.99 -6.55
C ASP A 111 -11.58 -1.49 -5.53
N ASN A 112 -11.88 -1.72 -4.26
CA ASN A 112 -11.05 -1.24 -3.14
C ASN A 112 -9.62 -1.76 -3.21
N LEU A 113 -9.40 -2.99 -3.68
CA LEU A 113 -8.06 -3.57 -3.72
C LEU A 113 -7.21 -2.87 -4.79
N TYR A 114 -7.70 -2.82 -6.03
CA TYR A 114 -6.98 -2.19 -7.13
C TYR A 114 -6.67 -0.72 -6.84
N GLU A 115 -7.64 0.04 -6.33
CA GLU A 115 -7.45 1.45 -6.00
C GLU A 115 -6.51 1.65 -4.81
N THR A 116 -6.55 0.78 -3.80
CA THR A 116 -5.63 0.85 -2.66
C THR A 116 -4.19 0.77 -3.13
N GLU A 117 -3.85 -0.24 -3.94
CA GLU A 117 -2.51 -0.46 -4.49
C GLU A 117 -2.01 0.75 -5.31
N LEU A 118 -2.90 1.42 -6.04
CA LEU A 118 -2.53 2.62 -6.81
C LEU A 118 -2.31 3.85 -5.93
N ILE A 119 -3.08 3.99 -4.85
CA ILE A 119 -3.07 5.19 -4.01
C ILE A 119 -1.95 5.11 -2.97
N GLU A 120 -1.72 3.95 -2.37
CA GLU A 120 -0.92 3.83 -1.14
C GLU A 120 0.55 4.28 -1.30
N HIS A 121 1.13 4.17 -2.49
CA HIS A 121 2.51 4.62 -2.74
C HIS A 121 2.63 6.13 -3.03
N ASN A 122 1.50 6.82 -3.22
CA ASN A 122 1.43 8.20 -3.69
C ASN A 122 0.90 9.18 -2.63
N ILE A 123 0.72 8.72 -1.40
CA ILE A 123 0.24 9.53 -0.28
C ILE A 123 1.35 9.82 0.73
N SER A 124 1.28 11.00 1.35
CA SER A 124 2.19 11.36 2.44
C SER A 124 1.81 10.67 3.75
N LEU A 125 2.76 10.57 4.67
CA LEU A 125 2.47 10.07 6.04
C LEU A 125 1.44 10.94 6.77
N GLU A 126 1.40 12.24 6.49
CA GLU A 126 0.43 13.16 7.07
C GLU A 126 -0.98 12.88 6.56
N THR A 127 -1.14 12.74 5.24
CA THR A 127 -2.41 12.36 4.63
C THR A 127 -2.88 11.01 5.15
N LEU A 128 -1.99 10.02 5.22
CA LEU A 128 -2.32 8.70 5.76
C LEU A 128 -2.82 8.77 7.21
N ARG A 129 -2.18 9.59 8.06
CA ARG A 129 -2.61 9.79 9.46
C ARG A 129 -4.00 10.43 9.52
N ASN A 130 -4.28 11.43 8.70
CA ASN A 130 -5.58 12.10 8.66
C ASN A 130 -6.69 11.16 8.16
N ILE A 131 -6.40 10.33 7.15
CA ILE A 131 -7.31 9.28 6.69
C ILE A 131 -7.60 8.29 7.82
N ASN A 132 -6.57 7.84 8.55
CA ASN A 132 -6.76 6.93 9.67
C ASN A 132 -7.61 7.55 10.79
N LEU A 133 -7.41 8.84 11.09
CA LEU A 133 -8.25 9.58 12.05
C LEU A 133 -9.70 9.66 11.57
N LEU A 134 -9.93 9.91 10.28
CA LEU A 134 -11.28 9.94 9.71
C LEU A 134 -11.94 8.56 9.78
N ASN A 135 -11.24 7.49 9.42
CA ASN A 135 -11.75 6.13 9.53
C ASN A 135 -12.21 5.82 10.95
N ARG A 136 -11.37 6.12 11.94
CA ARG A 136 -11.70 5.93 13.35
C ARG A 136 -12.89 6.78 13.79
N PHE A 137 -12.93 8.04 13.38
CA PHE A 137 -14.05 8.92 13.69
C PHE A 137 -15.37 8.36 13.16
N LEU A 138 -15.41 7.87 11.91
CA LEU A 138 -16.62 7.29 11.33
C LEU A 138 -17.01 5.96 11.98
N GLU A 139 -16.04 5.13 12.36
CA GLU A 139 -16.27 3.89 13.10
C GLU A 139 -16.84 4.16 14.52
N GLU A 140 -16.33 5.19 15.20
CA GLU A 140 -16.77 5.58 16.54
C GLU A 140 -18.11 6.37 16.52
N ASN A 141 -18.59 6.82 15.36
CA ASN A 141 -19.82 7.63 15.19
C ASN A 141 -20.71 7.08 14.04
N PRO A 142 -21.32 5.89 14.21
CA PRO A 142 -22.09 5.21 13.15
C PRO A 142 -23.27 6.04 12.63
N GLU A 143 -23.88 6.88 13.46
CA GLU A 143 -24.99 7.76 13.05
C GLU A 143 -24.57 8.82 12.03
N ILE A 144 -23.29 9.23 12.02
CA ILE A 144 -22.75 10.12 10.98
C ILE A 144 -22.57 9.33 9.68
N MET A 145 -22.12 8.08 9.79
CA MET A 145 -21.97 7.20 8.64
C MET A 145 -23.32 6.88 7.99
N ASP A 146 -24.37 6.67 8.79
CA ASP A 146 -25.74 6.48 8.30
C ASP A 146 -26.24 7.71 7.53
N LYS A 147 -26.03 8.91 8.07
CA LYS A 147 -26.36 10.16 7.36
C LYS A 147 -25.61 10.29 6.05
N PHE A 148 -24.33 9.91 6.01
CA PHE A 148 -23.56 9.92 4.77
C PHE A 148 -24.09 8.89 3.76
N ASN A 149 -24.47 7.69 4.21
CA ASN A 149 -25.07 6.66 3.37
C ASN A 149 -26.43 7.10 2.80
N GLU A 150 -27.28 7.73 3.60
CA GLU A 150 -28.55 8.32 3.17
C GLU A 150 -28.30 9.41 2.11
N TYR A 151 -27.37 10.32 2.37
CA TYR A 151 -26.96 11.34 1.41
C TYR A 151 -26.50 10.72 0.10
N ARG A 152 -25.61 9.71 0.17
CA ARG A 152 -25.11 9.01 -1.00
C ARG A 152 -26.24 8.35 -1.79
N ALA A 153 -27.17 7.64 -1.14
CA ALA A 153 -28.28 6.96 -1.81
C ALA A 153 -29.19 7.91 -2.58
N ILE A 154 -29.45 9.11 -2.02
CA ILE A 154 -30.25 10.15 -2.68
C ILE A 154 -29.51 10.73 -3.91
N HIS A 155 -28.20 10.88 -3.82
CA HIS A 155 -27.41 11.61 -4.82
C HIS A 155 -26.66 10.70 -5.80
N SER A 156 -26.61 9.37 -5.60
CA SER A 156 -25.88 8.43 -6.46
C SER A 156 -26.37 8.40 -7.92
N GLY A 157 -27.56 8.93 -8.21
CA GLY A 157 -28.07 9.15 -9.58
C GLY A 157 -27.88 10.58 -10.13
N ASN A 158 -27.43 11.52 -9.31
CA ASN A 158 -27.22 12.95 -9.61
C ASN A 158 -25.76 13.39 -9.45
N VAL A 159 -24.84 12.46 -9.20
CA VAL A 159 -23.41 12.77 -9.22
C VAL A 159 -23.11 13.16 -10.66
N ASP A 160 -22.59 14.37 -10.85
CA ASP A 160 -22.10 14.87 -12.14
C ASP A 160 -21.48 13.69 -12.89
N SER A 161 -22.03 13.37 -14.06
CA SER A 161 -21.53 12.27 -14.87
C SER A 161 -20.10 12.61 -15.24
N PHE A 162 -19.15 12.15 -14.42
CA PHE A 162 -17.75 12.23 -14.72
C PHE A 162 -17.53 11.37 -15.97
N PRO A 163 -16.81 11.90 -16.96
CA PRO A 163 -16.60 11.23 -18.24
C PRO A 163 -15.95 9.84 -18.10
#